data_AF-A0A6B1D5U2-F1
#
_entry.id   AF-A0A6B1D5U2-F1
#
_cell.length_a   1.000
_cell.length_b   1.000
_cell.length_c   1.000
_cell.angle_alpha   90.00
_cell.angle_beta   90.00
_cell.angle_gamma   90.00
#
_symmetry.space_group_name_H-M   'P 1'
#
loop_
_entity.id
_entity.type
_entity.pdbx_description
1 polymer ?
#
loop_
_entity_poly.entity_id
_entity_poly.type
_entity_poly.pdbx_seq_one_letter_code
_entity_poly.pdbx_strand_id
1 'polypeptide(L)'
;MGWSKRLGKDNRGSRPRCVLLVDGGRDEVAARLTRIVGVDDVTITGDDIWQPRGKPVQKLDGSWDATPAEEVELDKPNDLLPSAISECLSGWWLAVSENNPRTPNWDIASTCAVRGAKGLLLVEAKAHWNELARSSEGKRLQKPASDGTLKNHEKIGEAIEEAAIGLRAATGGSWRIARDSHYQLSNRFAWSWKLASLGIPVVLVYLGFLYATDIAKGGDLFHSEEHWERVVKGHCEGVVDSGCWGRWLDVDGVPMLPLIRALNLPFRSCGD
;
A
#
# COMPACT_ATOMS: atom_id res chain seq x y z
N MET A 1 -16.27 -9.65 22.61
CA MET A 1 -14.97 -9.08 22.18
C MET A 1 -15.13 -8.54 20.77
N GLY A 2 -14.74 -7.28 20.52
CA GLY A 2 -14.84 -6.69 19.17
C GLY A 2 -13.96 -7.39 18.13
N TRP A 3 -14.40 -7.37 16.87
CA TRP A 3 -13.72 -7.97 15.71
C TRP A 3 -12.26 -7.50 15.56
N SER A 4 -11.96 -6.26 15.95
CA SER A 4 -10.60 -5.70 15.80
C SER A 4 -9.56 -6.46 16.61
N LYS A 5 -9.92 -7.06 17.76
CA LYS A 5 -9.01 -7.92 18.53
C LYS A 5 -8.52 -9.13 17.73
N ARG A 6 -9.23 -9.50 16.65
CA ARG A 6 -8.86 -10.60 15.74
C ARG A 6 -7.82 -10.21 14.68
N LEU A 7 -7.51 -8.92 14.55
CA LEU A 7 -6.40 -8.44 13.71
C LEU A 7 -5.02 -8.65 14.37
N GLY A 8 -4.98 -9.16 15.61
CA GLY A 8 -3.73 -9.44 16.32
C GLY A 8 -3.05 -8.16 16.82
N LYS A 9 -1.74 -8.05 16.58
CA LYS A 9 -0.91 -6.93 17.08
C LYS A 9 -1.28 -5.59 16.46
N ASP A 10 -1.88 -5.61 15.27
CA ASP A 10 -2.24 -4.44 14.49
C ASP A 10 -3.76 -4.14 14.61
N ASN A 11 -4.32 -4.38 15.79
CA ASN A 11 -5.74 -4.15 16.10
C ASN A 11 -6.13 -2.67 16.31
N ARG A 12 -5.20 -1.77 16.02
CA ARG A 12 -5.21 -0.33 16.25
C ARG A 12 -4.49 0.36 15.10
N GLY A 13 -4.71 1.67 14.93
CA GLY A 13 -4.02 2.46 13.90
C GLY A 13 -4.71 2.41 12.54
N SER A 14 -3.92 2.31 11.46
CA SER A 14 -4.43 2.32 10.09
C SER A 14 -5.15 1.03 9.72
N ARG A 15 -4.60 -0.13 10.09
CA ARG A 15 -5.16 -1.46 9.70
C ARG A 15 -6.65 -1.65 10.00
N PRO A 16 -7.17 -1.46 11.23
CA PRO A 16 -8.61 -1.58 11.47
C PRO A 16 -9.44 -0.57 10.66
N ARG A 17 -8.89 0.60 10.33
CA ARG A 17 -9.58 1.59 9.50
C ARG A 17 -9.59 1.20 8.03
N CYS A 18 -8.53 0.61 7.51
CA CYS A 18 -8.51 0.02 6.17
C CYS A 18 -9.57 -1.06 6.05
N VAL A 19 -9.63 -1.97 7.02
CA VAL A 19 -10.66 -3.01 7.11
C VAL A 19 -12.07 -2.40 7.16
N LEU A 20 -12.29 -1.35 7.96
CA LEU A 20 -13.58 -0.66 8.03
C LEU A 20 -13.97 0.04 6.73
N LEU A 21 -13.00 0.63 6.03
CA LEU A 21 -13.23 1.35 4.79
C LEU A 21 -13.79 0.41 3.71
N VAL A 22 -13.33 -0.84 3.69
CA VAL A 22 -13.71 -1.87 2.72
C VAL A 22 -14.75 -2.88 3.23
N ASP A 23 -15.35 -2.62 4.39
CA ASP A 23 -16.42 -3.44 4.97
C ASP A 23 -17.81 -2.96 4.51
N GLY A 24 -18.69 -3.89 4.14
CA GLY A 24 -20.08 -3.58 3.76
C GLY A 24 -20.45 -4.06 2.35
N GLY A 25 -21.50 -3.45 1.77
CA GLY A 25 -21.97 -3.80 0.44
C GLY A 25 -20.97 -3.42 -0.66
N ARG A 26 -20.88 -4.24 -1.72
CA ARG A 26 -19.87 -4.07 -2.77
C ARG A 26 -19.92 -2.69 -3.44
N ASP A 27 -21.12 -2.21 -3.79
CA ASP A 27 -21.30 -0.88 -4.41
C ASP A 27 -20.95 0.26 -3.45
N GLU A 28 -21.22 0.10 -2.15
CA GLU A 28 -20.87 1.11 -1.16
C GLU A 28 -19.35 1.19 -0.96
N VAL A 29 -18.66 0.05 -0.91
CA VAL A 29 -17.20 -0.02 -0.84
C VAL A 29 -16.58 0.62 -2.08
N ALA A 30 -17.05 0.23 -3.28
CA ALA A 30 -16.60 0.77 -4.55
C ALA A 30 -16.76 2.30 -4.62
N ALA A 31 -17.91 2.83 -4.18
CA ALA A 31 -18.16 4.26 -4.11
C ALA A 31 -17.21 4.97 -3.11
N ARG A 32 -16.89 4.36 -1.96
CA ARG A 32 -15.92 4.92 -1.01
C ARG A 32 -14.50 4.93 -1.58
N LEU A 33 -14.06 3.85 -2.21
CA LEU A 33 -12.73 3.77 -2.85
C LEU A 33 -12.61 4.77 -4.01
N THR A 34 -13.63 4.87 -4.87
CA THR A 34 -13.66 5.85 -5.97
C THR A 34 -13.58 7.28 -5.43
N ARG A 35 -14.29 7.59 -4.34
CA ARG A 35 -14.22 8.91 -3.70
C ARG A 35 -12.85 9.22 -3.12
N ILE A 36 -12.16 8.23 -2.54
CA ILE A 36 -10.80 8.41 -2.03
C ILE A 36 -9.86 8.74 -3.18
N VAL A 37 -9.97 8.05 -4.31
CA VAL A 37 -9.17 8.38 -5.49
C VAL A 37 -9.50 9.79 -5.97
N GLY A 38 -10.77 10.10 -6.20
CA GLY A 38 -11.23 11.45 -6.55
C GLY A 38 -10.64 11.96 -7.86
N VAL A 39 -10.52 11.09 -8.86
CA VAL A 39 -10.02 11.40 -10.21
C VAL A 39 -10.98 10.79 -11.22
N ASP A 40 -11.50 11.61 -12.14
CA ASP A 40 -12.60 11.23 -13.04
C ASP A 40 -12.27 10.01 -13.92
N ASP A 41 -11.01 9.88 -14.35
CA ASP A 41 -10.55 8.76 -15.19
C ASP A 41 -10.25 7.48 -14.39
N VAL A 42 -10.58 7.44 -13.10
CA VAL A 42 -10.40 6.25 -12.26
C VAL A 42 -11.73 5.85 -11.65
N THR A 43 -12.17 4.63 -11.92
CA THR A 43 -13.45 4.12 -11.41
C THR A 43 -13.27 2.76 -10.76
N ILE A 44 -13.87 2.60 -9.58
CA ILE A 44 -14.03 1.31 -8.90
C ILE A 44 -15.53 1.01 -8.86
N THR A 45 -15.89 -0.22 -9.21
CA THR A 45 -17.27 -0.70 -9.32
C THR A 45 -17.55 -1.85 -8.36
N GLY A 46 -18.83 -2.21 -8.18
CA GLY A 46 -19.21 -3.38 -7.41
C GLY A 46 -18.70 -4.72 -7.98
N ASP A 47 -18.21 -4.76 -9.23
CA ASP A 47 -17.63 -5.96 -9.84
C ASP A 47 -16.12 -6.08 -9.58
N ASP A 48 -15.47 -5.01 -9.11
CA ASP A 48 -14.04 -5.02 -8.80
C ASP A 48 -13.71 -5.89 -7.57
N ILE A 49 -12.47 -6.36 -7.53
CA ILE A 49 -11.97 -7.20 -6.44
C ILE A 49 -11.06 -6.35 -5.58
N TRP A 50 -11.19 -6.45 -4.26
CA TRP A 50 -10.29 -5.79 -3.32
C TRP A 50 -9.86 -6.71 -2.18
N GLN A 51 -8.71 -6.39 -1.60
CA GLN A 51 -8.18 -6.99 -0.37
C GLN A 51 -7.62 -5.89 0.53
N PRO A 52 -7.88 -5.90 1.86
CA PRO A 52 -8.77 -6.83 2.58
C PRO A 52 -10.22 -6.71 2.09
N ARG A 53 -11.03 -7.75 2.32
CA ARG A 53 -12.45 -7.85 1.90
C ARG A 53 -13.44 -7.31 2.93
N GLY A 54 -13.01 -7.06 4.15
CA GLY A 54 -13.85 -6.53 5.23
C GLY A 54 -13.46 -7.08 6.59
N LYS A 55 -14.37 -6.95 7.57
CA LYS A 55 -14.08 -7.36 8.95
C LYS A 55 -13.94 -8.87 9.08
N PRO A 56 -13.16 -9.35 10.07
CA PRO A 56 -13.27 -10.71 10.55
C PRO A 56 -14.72 -11.06 10.89
N VAL A 57 -15.15 -12.27 10.54
CA VAL A 57 -16.54 -12.73 10.71
C VAL A 57 -16.59 -13.78 11.81
N GLN A 58 -17.55 -13.67 12.71
CA GLN A 58 -17.80 -14.73 13.69
C GLN A 58 -18.62 -15.84 13.03
N LYS A 59 -18.12 -17.07 13.08
CA LYS A 59 -18.81 -18.27 12.57
C LYS A 59 -19.87 -18.73 13.57
N LEU A 60 -20.78 -19.59 13.11
CA LEU A 60 -21.89 -20.13 13.92
C LEU A 60 -21.42 -20.92 15.15
N ASP A 61 -20.24 -21.54 15.07
CA ASP A 61 -19.60 -22.28 16.17
C ASP A 61 -18.90 -21.37 17.20
N GLY A 62 -19.00 -20.04 17.03
CA GLY A 62 -18.38 -19.03 17.88
C GLY A 62 -16.92 -18.74 17.55
N SER A 63 -16.28 -19.49 16.64
CA SER A 63 -14.94 -19.21 16.13
C SER A 63 -14.92 -17.97 15.24
N TRP A 64 -13.74 -17.43 14.97
CA TRP A 64 -13.56 -16.23 14.14
C TRP A 64 -12.82 -16.58 12.86
N ASP A 65 -13.34 -16.09 11.74
CA ASP A 65 -12.68 -16.05 10.46
C ASP A 65 -12.00 -14.70 10.26
N ALA A 66 -10.66 -14.67 10.23
CA ALA A 66 -9.90 -13.44 10.02
C ALA A 66 -9.50 -13.23 8.56
N THR A 67 -9.74 -14.21 7.68
CA THR A 67 -9.33 -14.16 6.26
C THR A 67 -9.90 -12.95 5.50
N PRO A 68 -11.13 -12.47 5.76
CA PRO A 68 -11.60 -11.23 5.13
C PRO A 68 -10.73 -9.99 5.43
N ALA A 69 -9.97 -9.99 6.52
CA ALA A 69 -9.13 -8.88 6.95
C ALA A 69 -7.64 -9.05 6.59
N GLU A 70 -7.31 -10.05 5.76
CA GLU A 70 -5.96 -10.27 5.27
C GLU A 70 -5.60 -9.24 4.19
N GLU A 71 -4.40 -8.67 4.33
CA GLU A 71 -3.78 -7.80 3.33
C GLU A 71 -3.12 -8.66 2.25
N VAL A 72 -2.95 -8.09 1.05
CA VAL A 72 -2.41 -8.83 -0.09
C VAL A 72 -0.90 -8.64 -0.25
N GLU A 73 -0.21 -9.73 -0.58
CA GLU A 73 1.14 -9.73 -1.16
C GLU A 73 1.00 -10.07 -2.66
N LEU A 74 1.29 -9.12 -3.54
CA LEU A 74 0.93 -9.22 -4.96
C LEU A 74 1.77 -10.24 -5.77
N ASP A 75 2.93 -10.63 -5.26
CA ASP A 75 3.76 -11.70 -5.84
C ASP A 75 3.27 -13.11 -5.47
N LYS A 76 2.31 -13.23 -4.55
CA LYS A 76 1.69 -14.51 -4.16
C LYS A 76 0.39 -14.72 -4.93
N PRO A 77 -0.12 -15.97 -5.03
CA PRO A 77 -1.41 -16.22 -5.65
C PRO A 77 -2.52 -15.37 -5.03
N ASN A 78 -3.22 -14.61 -5.88
CA ASN A 78 -4.29 -13.70 -5.47
C ASN A 78 -5.28 -13.49 -6.64
N ASP A 79 -6.42 -12.88 -6.35
CA ASP A 79 -7.47 -12.64 -7.35
C ASP A 79 -7.35 -11.28 -8.06
N LEU A 80 -6.39 -10.43 -7.67
CA LEU A 80 -6.19 -9.08 -8.23
C LEU A 80 -5.36 -9.11 -9.52
N LEU A 81 -4.45 -10.08 -9.63
CA LEU A 81 -3.48 -10.20 -10.72
C LEU A 81 -3.52 -11.58 -11.39
N PRO A 82 -3.26 -11.68 -12.70
CA PRO A 82 -2.95 -12.96 -13.32
C PRO A 82 -1.71 -13.61 -12.69
N SER A 83 -1.71 -14.93 -12.54
CA SER A 83 -0.60 -15.67 -11.89
C SER A 83 0.76 -15.39 -12.53
N ALA A 84 0.80 -15.27 -13.86
CA ALA A 84 2.03 -14.95 -14.59
C ALA A 84 2.63 -13.60 -14.16
N ILE A 85 1.79 -12.59 -13.85
CA ILE A 85 2.28 -11.30 -13.35
C ILE A 85 2.82 -11.45 -11.93
N SER A 86 2.12 -12.16 -11.05
CA SER A 86 2.59 -12.44 -9.69
C SER A 86 3.93 -13.19 -9.69
N GLU A 87 4.10 -14.17 -10.57
CA GLU A 87 5.36 -14.90 -10.76
C GLU A 87 6.48 -13.98 -11.25
N CYS A 88 6.20 -13.08 -12.21
CA CYS A 88 7.16 -12.06 -12.65
C CYS A 88 7.57 -11.12 -11.51
N LEU A 89 6.63 -10.68 -10.66
CA LEU A 89 6.92 -9.85 -9.50
C LEU A 89 7.79 -10.60 -8.48
N SER A 90 7.49 -11.88 -8.23
CA SER A 90 8.26 -12.73 -7.33
C SER A 90 9.71 -12.87 -7.80
N GLY A 91 9.93 -13.25 -9.05
CA GLY A 91 11.29 -13.42 -9.62
C GLY A 91 12.06 -12.11 -9.81
N TRP A 92 11.34 -10.99 -9.96
CA TRP A 92 11.95 -9.67 -9.98
C TRP A 92 12.42 -9.24 -8.58
N TRP A 93 11.61 -9.49 -7.56
CA TRP A 93 11.87 -8.98 -6.21
C TRP A 93 12.75 -9.88 -5.36
N LEU A 94 12.70 -11.20 -5.57
CA LEU A 94 13.37 -12.20 -4.76
C LEU A 94 14.35 -13.02 -5.60
N ALA A 95 15.55 -13.25 -5.05
CA ALA A 95 16.51 -14.19 -5.62
C ALA A 95 16.19 -15.62 -5.24
N VAL A 96 15.62 -15.82 -4.04
CA VAL A 96 15.19 -17.13 -3.52
C VAL A 96 13.85 -17.01 -2.79
N SER A 97 12.96 -17.97 -3.04
CA SER A 97 11.62 -18.06 -2.44
C SER A 97 11.55 -19.05 -1.26
N GLU A 98 12.66 -19.71 -0.92
CA GLU A 98 12.76 -20.60 0.23
C GLU A 98 12.37 -19.88 1.53
N ASN A 99 11.64 -20.59 2.41
CA ASN A 99 11.10 -20.07 3.68
C ASN A 99 10.05 -18.96 3.56
N ASN A 100 9.45 -18.77 2.37
CA ASN A 100 8.34 -17.84 2.13
C ASN A 100 8.64 -16.44 2.70
N PRO A 101 9.70 -15.76 2.19
CA PRO A 101 10.10 -14.47 2.70
C PRO A 101 8.94 -13.47 2.59
N ARG A 102 8.83 -12.56 3.56
CA ARG A 102 7.82 -11.49 3.49
C ARG A 102 8.15 -10.54 2.34
N THR A 103 7.16 -10.30 1.50
CA THR A 103 7.22 -9.31 0.43
C THR A 103 6.37 -8.10 0.81
N PRO A 104 6.44 -7.01 0.02
CA PRO A 104 5.56 -5.87 0.22
C PRO A 104 4.09 -6.26 0.22
N ASN A 105 3.43 -6.06 1.36
CA ASN A 105 1.98 -6.08 1.50
C ASN A 105 1.39 -4.70 1.24
N TRP A 106 0.09 -4.66 0.92
CA TRP A 106 -0.68 -3.43 0.72
C TRP A 106 -1.82 -3.35 1.73
N ASP A 107 -1.98 -2.19 2.37
CA ASP A 107 -3.04 -1.96 3.35
C ASP A 107 -4.43 -2.12 2.71
N ILE A 108 -4.57 -1.66 1.46
CA ILE A 108 -5.67 -1.99 0.55
C ILE A 108 -5.11 -2.12 -0.86
N ALA A 109 -5.56 -3.12 -1.61
CA ALA A 109 -5.41 -3.19 -3.05
C ALA A 109 -6.75 -3.52 -3.69
N SER A 110 -7.06 -2.92 -4.84
CA SER A 110 -8.29 -3.15 -5.59
C SER A 110 -8.00 -3.18 -7.08
N THR A 111 -8.72 -4.02 -7.84
CA THR A 111 -8.86 -3.77 -9.28
C THR A 111 -9.66 -2.49 -9.49
N CYS A 112 -9.42 -1.83 -10.62
CA CYS A 112 -10.16 -0.66 -11.04
C CYS A 112 -10.06 -0.46 -12.55
N ALA A 113 -10.86 0.45 -13.08
CA ALA A 113 -10.63 1.03 -14.41
C ALA A 113 -9.80 2.30 -14.28
N VAL A 114 -8.73 2.41 -15.07
CA VAL A 114 -7.88 3.60 -15.19
C VAL A 114 -7.84 3.98 -16.66
N ARG A 115 -8.42 5.14 -17.01
CA ARG A 115 -8.54 5.62 -18.41
C ARG A 115 -9.14 4.57 -19.34
N GLY A 116 -10.13 3.82 -18.85
CA GLY A 116 -10.83 2.75 -19.58
C GLY A 116 -10.08 1.41 -19.66
N ALA A 117 -8.85 1.31 -19.13
CA ALA A 117 -8.10 0.06 -19.06
C ALA A 117 -8.19 -0.57 -17.65
N LYS A 118 -8.13 -1.90 -17.56
CA LYS A 118 -8.06 -2.60 -16.26
C LYS A 118 -6.73 -2.31 -15.57
N GLY A 119 -6.78 -1.82 -14.34
CA GLY A 119 -5.62 -1.44 -13.54
C GLY A 119 -5.78 -1.82 -12.07
N LEU A 120 -4.90 -1.26 -11.25
CA LEU A 120 -4.87 -1.45 -9.80
C LEU A 120 -4.90 -0.11 -9.05
N LEU A 121 -5.71 -0.06 -8.00
CA LEU A 121 -5.59 0.88 -6.90
C LEU A 121 -4.77 0.22 -5.78
N LEU A 122 -3.70 0.86 -5.35
CA LEU A 122 -2.82 0.43 -4.27
C LEU A 122 -2.79 1.49 -3.19
N VAL A 123 -3.03 1.11 -1.94
CA VAL A 123 -3.10 2.03 -0.80
C VAL A 123 -2.05 1.68 0.23
N GLU A 124 -1.27 2.69 0.63
CA GLU A 124 -0.45 2.69 1.84
C GLU A 124 -1.10 3.67 2.83
N ALA A 125 -1.51 3.19 4.00
CA ALA A 125 -2.29 3.94 4.95
C ALA A 125 -1.53 4.16 6.27
N LYS A 126 -1.63 5.37 6.81
CA LYS A 126 -1.05 5.76 8.10
C LYS A 126 -2.08 6.41 8.99
N ALA A 127 -1.97 6.20 10.30
CA ALA A 127 -2.89 6.79 11.28
C ALA A 127 -2.20 7.76 12.26
N HIS A 128 -0.87 7.77 12.32
CA HIS A 128 -0.12 8.72 13.14
C HIS A 128 1.29 8.97 12.61
N TRP A 129 1.91 10.10 12.95
CA TRP A 129 3.18 10.51 12.32
C TRP A 129 4.38 9.64 12.71
N ASN A 130 4.39 9.03 13.90
CA ASN A 130 5.49 8.13 14.30
C ASN A 130 5.64 6.91 13.38
N GLU A 131 4.59 6.48 12.67
CA GLU A 131 4.71 5.42 11.65
C GLU A 131 5.61 5.87 10.48
N LEU A 132 5.57 7.16 10.12
CA LEU A 132 6.40 7.73 9.06
C LEU A 132 7.80 8.11 9.52
N ALA A 133 7.96 8.62 10.74
CA ALA A 133 9.29 8.92 11.27
C ALA A 133 10.17 7.67 11.36
N ARG A 134 9.57 6.52 11.69
CA ARG A 134 10.26 5.22 11.68
C ARG A 134 10.50 4.67 10.27
N SER A 135 9.78 5.16 9.25
CA SER A 135 9.91 4.66 7.89
C SER A 135 11.03 5.32 7.09
N SER A 136 11.82 6.23 7.67
CA SER A 136 13.03 6.78 7.02
C SER A 136 14.21 5.79 7.01
N GLU A 137 14.07 4.67 7.71
CA GLU A 137 15.08 3.63 7.77
C GLU A 137 15.13 2.76 6.50
N GLY A 138 16.31 2.20 6.24
CA GLY A 138 16.51 1.18 5.21
C GLY A 138 16.04 -0.22 5.63
N LYS A 139 16.05 -1.15 4.67
CA LYS A 139 15.78 -2.57 4.93
C LYS A 139 16.87 -3.15 5.82
N ARG A 140 16.55 -3.38 7.08
CA ARG A 140 17.48 -3.95 8.06
C ARG A 140 17.76 -5.43 7.76
N LEU A 141 19.03 -5.81 7.90
CA LEU A 141 19.46 -7.21 7.98
C LEU A 141 19.62 -7.59 9.45
N GLN A 142 18.90 -8.62 9.90
CA GLN A 142 19.17 -9.23 11.21
C GLN A 142 20.40 -10.15 11.08
N LYS A 143 21.34 -10.06 12.03
CA LYS A 143 22.55 -10.89 12.05
C LYS A 143 22.44 -12.00 13.10
N PRO A 144 22.88 -13.24 12.80
CA PRO A 144 23.41 -13.69 11.50
C PRO A 144 22.28 -13.88 10.46
N ALA A 145 22.52 -13.44 9.22
CA ALA A 145 21.60 -13.62 8.10
C ALA A 145 21.99 -14.87 7.31
N SER A 146 21.01 -15.64 6.83
CA SER A 146 21.28 -16.75 5.90
C SER A 146 21.72 -16.23 4.53
N ASP A 147 22.42 -17.06 3.75
CA ASP A 147 22.80 -16.73 2.37
C ASP A 147 21.60 -16.34 1.51
N GLY A 148 20.45 -17.02 1.67
CA GLY A 148 19.21 -16.66 0.99
C GLY A 148 18.68 -15.28 1.40
N THR A 149 18.83 -14.90 2.66
CA THR A 149 18.45 -13.56 3.15
C THR A 149 19.34 -12.48 2.55
N LEU A 150 20.64 -12.74 2.42
CA LEU A 150 21.61 -11.82 1.81
C LEU A 150 21.32 -11.65 0.31
N LYS A 151 21.13 -12.75 -0.42
CA LYS A 151 20.76 -12.71 -1.85
C LYS A 151 19.46 -11.95 -2.09
N ASN A 152 18.44 -12.17 -1.26
CA ASN A 152 17.19 -11.41 -1.36
C ASN A 152 17.39 -9.93 -1.02
N HIS A 153 18.25 -9.61 -0.06
CA HIS A 153 18.56 -8.21 0.27
C HIS A 153 19.25 -7.48 -0.88
N GLU A 154 20.18 -8.13 -1.57
CA GLU A 154 20.81 -7.62 -2.79
C GLU A 154 19.80 -7.46 -3.93
N LYS A 155 19.01 -8.51 -4.20
CA LYS A 155 18.01 -8.49 -5.28
C LYS A 155 16.98 -7.38 -5.14
N ILE A 156 16.53 -7.12 -3.91
CA ILE A 156 15.61 -6.01 -3.60
C ILE A 156 16.28 -4.66 -3.87
N GLY A 157 17.58 -4.53 -3.62
CA GLY A 157 18.35 -3.33 -3.95
C GLY A 157 18.39 -3.09 -5.46
N GLU A 158 18.69 -4.13 -6.24
CA GLU A 158 18.68 -4.08 -7.70
C GLU A 158 17.29 -3.71 -8.25
N ALA A 159 16.23 -4.33 -7.72
CA ALA A 159 14.86 -4.06 -8.13
C ALA A 159 14.43 -2.60 -7.87
N ILE A 160 14.81 -2.04 -6.72
CA ILE A 160 14.51 -0.63 -6.42
C ILE A 160 15.33 0.31 -7.30
N GLU A 161 16.60 0.00 -7.59
CA GLU A 161 17.42 0.81 -8.50
C GLU A 161 16.88 0.77 -9.93
N GLU A 162 16.49 -0.41 -10.43
CA GLU A 162 15.82 -0.56 -11.74
C GLU A 162 14.59 0.35 -11.83
N ALA A 163 13.75 0.35 -10.79
CA ALA A 163 12.59 1.22 -10.75
C ALA A 163 12.94 2.71 -10.65
N ALA A 164 14.00 3.07 -9.91
CA ALA A 164 14.47 4.45 -9.86
C ALA A 164 14.90 4.95 -11.25
N ILE A 165 15.63 4.11 -12.01
CA ILE A 165 16.04 4.42 -13.39
C ILE A 165 14.80 4.58 -14.28
N GLY A 166 13.86 3.64 -14.23
CA GLY A 166 12.64 3.69 -15.03
C GLY A 166 11.77 4.91 -14.73
N LEU A 167 11.63 5.29 -13.46
CA LEU A 167 10.91 6.50 -13.06
C LEU A 167 11.61 7.78 -13.52
N ARG A 168 12.95 7.86 -13.47
CA ARG A 168 13.70 8.98 -14.06
C ARG A 168 13.47 9.09 -15.56
N ALA A 169 13.47 7.96 -16.27
CA ALA A 169 13.21 7.94 -17.70
C ALA A 169 11.78 8.42 -18.03
N ALA A 170 10.79 7.97 -17.25
CA ALA A 170 9.38 8.32 -17.41
C ALA A 170 9.07 9.80 -17.13
N THR A 171 9.73 10.42 -16.13
CA THR A 171 9.36 11.77 -15.68
C THR A 171 10.39 12.86 -15.97
N GLY A 172 11.64 12.50 -16.29
CA GLY A 172 12.77 13.44 -16.32
C GLY A 172 13.12 14.04 -14.95
N GLY A 173 12.46 13.61 -13.88
CA GLY A 173 12.58 14.14 -12.52
C GLY A 173 13.65 13.43 -11.67
N SER A 174 13.84 13.92 -10.45
CA SER A 174 14.82 13.35 -9.52
C SER A 174 14.20 12.25 -8.65
N TRP A 175 14.52 11.00 -8.95
CA TRP A 175 14.16 9.83 -8.13
C TRP A 175 15.39 9.24 -7.45
N ARG A 176 15.36 9.09 -6.13
CA ARG A 176 16.44 8.52 -5.30
C ARG A 176 15.91 7.47 -4.32
N ILE A 177 14.83 6.78 -4.70
CA ILE A 177 14.33 5.63 -3.95
C ILE A 177 15.45 4.59 -3.83
N ALA A 178 15.55 3.97 -2.66
CA ALA A 178 16.63 3.03 -2.34
C ALA A 178 16.18 1.98 -1.32
N ARG A 179 16.87 0.84 -1.30
CA ARG A 179 16.67 -0.17 -0.25
C ARG A 179 17.14 0.33 1.12
N ASP A 180 18.24 1.07 1.15
CA ASP A 180 18.98 1.40 2.37
C ASP A 180 18.50 2.69 3.06
N SER A 181 17.49 3.35 2.47
CA SER A 181 16.83 4.51 3.06
C SER A 181 15.36 4.52 2.65
N HIS A 182 14.48 4.92 3.55
CA HIS A 182 13.05 5.06 3.27
C HIS A 182 12.42 3.78 2.68
N TYR A 183 12.78 2.59 3.18
CA TYR A 183 12.48 1.32 2.48
C TYR A 183 10.99 1.11 2.19
N GLN A 184 10.10 1.50 3.11
CA GLN A 184 8.65 1.41 2.87
C GLN A 184 8.23 2.29 1.69
N LEU A 185 8.58 3.58 1.72
CA LEU A 185 8.34 4.52 0.63
C LEU A 185 8.92 4.02 -0.70
N SER A 186 10.20 3.65 -0.69
CA SER A 186 10.92 3.18 -1.87
C SER A 186 10.27 1.96 -2.50
N ASN A 187 9.81 1.00 -1.68
CA ASN A 187 9.17 -0.20 -2.22
C ASN A 187 7.79 0.08 -2.84
N ARG A 188 7.00 1.03 -2.30
CA ARG A 188 5.67 1.35 -2.88
C ARG A 188 5.81 1.93 -4.28
N PHE A 189 6.76 2.86 -4.47
CA PHE A 189 7.05 3.42 -5.79
C PHE A 189 7.67 2.37 -6.73
N ALA A 190 8.60 1.55 -6.24
CA ALA A 190 9.21 0.52 -7.06
C ALA A 190 8.19 -0.51 -7.59
N TRP A 191 7.29 -0.99 -6.72
CA TRP A 191 6.26 -1.95 -7.13
C TRP A 191 5.21 -1.33 -8.05
N SER A 192 4.81 -0.08 -7.78
CA SER A 192 3.87 0.63 -8.65
C SER A 192 4.46 0.84 -10.05
N TRP A 193 5.75 1.22 -10.13
CA TRP A 193 6.46 1.30 -11.40
C TRP A 193 6.55 -0.06 -12.09
N LYS A 194 6.89 -1.14 -11.37
CA LYS A 194 7.03 -2.46 -11.98
C LYS A 194 5.73 -2.99 -12.56
N LEU A 195 4.61 -2.78 -11.86
CA LEU A 195 3.28 -3.12 -12.37
C LEU A 195 2.97 -2.34 -13.65
N ALA A 196 3.25 -1.04 -13.66
CA ALA A 196 3.08 -0.21 -14.86
C ALA A 196 3.99 -0.68 -16.02
N SER A 197 5.25 -1.00 -15.75
CA SER A 197 6.18 -1.54 -16.76
C SER A 197 5.76 -2.93 -17.29
N LEU A 198 4.86 -3.62 -16.59
CA LEU A 198 4.25 -4.89 -17.01
C LEU A 198 2.89 -4.70 -17.70
N GLY A 199 2.51 -3.47 -18.03
CA GLY A 199 1.28 -3.17 -18.76
C GLY A 199 0.06 -2.88 -17.88
N ILE A 200 0.23 -2.75 -16.56
CA ILE A 200 -0.88 -2.58 -15.62
C ILE A 200 -0.93 -1.13 -15.15
N PRO A 201 -1.96 -0.34 -15.52
CA PRO A 201 -2.19 0.97 -14.93
C PRO A 201 -2.26 0.93 -13.41
N VAL A 202 -1.62 1.88 -12.73
CA VAL A 202 -1.57 1.92 -11.26
C VAL A 202 -1.98 3.28 -10.71
N VAL A 203 -2.83 3.27 -9.70
CA VAL A 203 -3.10 4.42 -8.82
C VAL A 203 -2.54 4.10 -7.44
N LEU A 204 -1.51 4.83 -7.01
CA LEU A 204 -0.87 4.67 -5.72
C LEU A 204 -1.35 5.75 -4.76
N VAL A 205 -2.08 5.39 -3.71
CA VAL A 205 -2.62 6.33 -2.72
C VAL A 205 -1.88 6.22 -1.39
N TYR A 206 -1.30 7.32 -0.95
CA TYR A 206 -0.85 7.52 0.43
C TYR A 206 -2.01 8.10 1.24
N LEU A 207 -2.65 7.25 2.06
CA LEU A 207 -3.85 7.57 2.82
C LEU A 207 -3.54 7.92 4.28
N GLY A 208 -3.86 9.14 4.69
CA GLY A 208 -3.79 9.56 6.09
C GLY A 208 -5.15 9.46 6.78
N PHE A 209 -5.28 8.63 7.81
CA PHE A 209 -6.47 8.64 8.64
C PHE A 209 -6.44 9.80 9.65
N LEU A 210 -7.38 10.72 9.51
CA LEU A 210 -7.48 11.89 10.38
C LEU A 210 -8.13 11.53 11.72
N TYR A 211 -7.68 12.20 12.78
CA TYR A 211 -8.22 12.11 14.14
C TYR A 211 -8.33 10.68 14.66
N ALA A 212 -7.27 9.88 14.49
CA ALA A 212 -7.24 8.51 14.97
C ALA A 212 -7.10 8.42 16.50
N THR A 213 -8.14 8.80 17.25
CA THR A 213 -8.04 8.97 18.72
C THR A 213 -7.90 7.66 19.50
N ASP A 214 -8.22 6.51 18.92
CA ASP A 214 -8.09 5.17 19.52
C ASP A 214 -6.62 4.76 19.80
N ILE A 215 -5.67 5.44 19.17
CA ILE A 215 -4.23 5.19 19.34
C ILE A 215 -3.52 6.25 20.18
N ALA A 216 -4.19 7.34 20.56
CA ALA A 216 -3.54 8.45 21.25
C ALA A 216 -3.62 8.36 22.77
N LYS A 217 -2.54 7.86 23.39
CA LYS A 217 -2.01 8.48 24.61
C LYS A 217 -0.82 9.36 24.23
N GLY A 218 -1.07 10.52 23.61
CA GLY A 218 -0.02 11.55 23.37
C GLY A 218 0.12 12.09 21.94
N GLY A 219 -0.73 13.03 21.54
CA GLY A 219 -0.36 14.17 20.66
C GLY A 219 -0.13 13.98 19.15
N ASP A 220 0.06 12.75 18.67
CA ASP A 220 0.75 12.52 17.38
C ASP A 220 -0.17 12.23 16.16
N LEU A 221 -1.36 12.85 16.14
CA LEU A 221 -2.41 12.56 15.14
C LEU A 221 -2.35 13.48 13.91
N PHE A 222 -2.90 12.98 12.80
CA PHE A 222 -3.21 13.83 11.65
C PHE A 222 -4.51 14.59 11.90
N HIS A 223 -4.49 15.91 11.69
CA HIS A 223 -5.59 16.82 12.05
C HIS A 223 -6.22 17.53 10.87
N SER A 224 -5.63 17.42 9.69
CA SER A 224 -6.20 17.94 8.45
C SER A 224 -5.51 17.27 7.26
N GLU A 225 -6.13 17.39 6.08
CA GLU A 225 -5.54 16.91 4.83
C GLU A 225 -4.23 17.64 4.51
N GLU A 226 -4.18 18.96 4.74
CA GLU A 226 -2.97 19.77 4.49
C GLU A 226 -1.83 19.39 5.44
N HIS A 227 -2.14 19.00 6.68
CA HIS A 227 -1.14 18.49 7.60
C HIS A 227 -0.59 17.15 7.09
N TRP A 228 -1.47 16.22 6.69
CA TRP A 228 -1.06 14.94 6.12
C TRP A 228 -0.19 15.12 4.87
N GLU A 229 -0.62 15.98 3.95
CA GLU A 229 0.12 16.25 2.71
C GLU A 229 1.52 16.81 2.96
N ARG A 230 1.64 17.76 3.89
CA ARG A 230 2.94 18.31 4.28
C ARG A 230 3.85 17.24 4.86
N VAL A 231 3.31 16.35 5.71
CA VAL A 231 4.07 15.27 6.33
C VAL A 231 4.56 14.27 5.29
N VAL A 232 3.71 13.85 4.35
CA VAL A 232 4.12 12.94 3.26
C VAL A 232 5.17 13.60 2.37
N LYS A 233 4.95 14.85 1.94
CA LYS A 233 5.90 15.57 1.08
C LYS A 233 7.25 15.78 1.77
N GLY A 234 7.26 16.11 3.05
CA GLY A 234 8.49 16.22 3.85
C GLY A 234 9.21 14.88 3.98
N HIS A 235 8.49 13.78 4.20
CA HIS A 235 9.07 12.44 4.23
C HIS A 235 9.67 12.00 2.88
N CYS A 236 9.14 12.53 1.79
CA CYS A 236 9.59 12.25 0.43
C CYS A 236 10.74 13.14 -0.03
N GLU A 237 11.07 14.19 0.72
CA GLU A 237 12.03 15.21 0.31
C GLU A 237 13.40 14.60 -0.01
N GLY A 238 13.89 14.86 -1.23
CA GLY A 238 15.16 14.32 -1.72
C GLY A 238 15.15 12.83 -2.09
N VAL A 239 14.04 12.11 -1.90
CA VAL A 239 13.89 10.68 -2.21
C VAL A 239 12.98 10.45 -3.42
N VAL A 240 11.82 11.10 -3.42
CA VAL A 240 10.80 11.00 -4.48
C VAL A 240 10.67 12.36 -5.15
N ASP A 241 10.44 12.38 -6.46
CA ASP A 241 10.24 13.60 -7.21
C ASP A 241 9.01 14.37 -6.69
N SER A 242 9.19 15.60 -6.22
CA SER A 242 8.11 16.39 -5.60
C SER A 242 7.00 16.74 -6.58
N GLY A 243 7.31 16.74 -7.88
CA GLY A 243 6.34 16.99 -8.96
C GLY A 243 5.43 15.81 -9.29
N CYS A 244 5.66 14.62 -8.75
CA CYS A 244 4.89 13.43 -9.15
C CYS A 244 3.46 13.39 -8.59
N TRP A 245 3.22 14.03 -7.45
CA TRP A 245 1.94 13.91 -6.74
C TRP A 245 0.79 14.58 -7.49
N GLY A 246 -0.29 13.84 -7.71
CA GLY A 246 -1.45 14.31 -8.46
C GLY A 246 -1.21 14.41 -9.97
N ARG A 247 -0.11 13.86 -10.47
CA ARG A 247 0.23 13.86 -11.90
C ARG A 247 0.36 12.45 -12.44
N TRP A 248 -0.17 12.25 -13.64
CA TRP A 248 0.04 11.03 -14.39
C TRP A 248 1.51 10.92 -14.82
N LEU A 249 2.13 9.81 -14.46
CA LEU A 249 3.44 9.38 -14.93
C LEU A 249 3.21 8.40 -16.08
N ASP A 250 3.96 8.56 -17.16
CA ASP A 250 3.87 7.70 -18.33
C ASP A 250 5.01 6.67 -18.30
N VAL A 251 4.69 5.42 -17.94
CA VAL A 251 5.65 4.32 -17.91
C VAL A 251 5.45 3.52 -19.19
N ASP A 252 6.20 3.88 -20.24
CA ASP A 252 6.17 3.23 -21.56
C ASP A 252 4.75 3.11 -22.16
N GLY A 253 3.93 4.17 -22.04
CA GLY A 253 2.55 4.23 -22.49
C GLY A 253 1.53 3.81 -21.43
N VAL A 254 1.98 3.35 -20.25
CA VAL A 254 1.12 2.85 -19.18
C VAL A 254 1.01 3.90 -18.07
N PRO A 255 -0.21 4.35 -17.70
CA PRO A 255 -0.38 5.41 -16.73
C PRO A 255 -0.16 4.92 -15.29
N MET A 256 0.64 5.67 -14.55
CA MET A 256 0.79 5.54 -13.09
C MET A 256 0.43 6.88 -12.42
N LEU A 257 -0.31 6.85 -11.31
CA LEU A 257 -0.75 8.05 -10.60
C LEU A 257 -0.50 7.96 -9.08
N PRO A 258 0.50 8.66 -8.57
CA PRO A 258 0.69 8.84 -7.13
C PRO A 258 -0.25 9.92 -6.57
N LEU A 259 -0.96 9.62 -5.50
CA LEU A 259 -1.90 10.50 -4.82
C LEU A 259 -1.61 10.55 -3.32
N ILE A 260 -1.84 11.72 -2.74
CA ILE A 260 -1.94 11.91 -1.29
C ILE A 260 -3.40 12.17 -1.00
N ARG A 261 -3.98 11.43 -0.05
CA ARG A 261 -5.38 11.56 0.36
C ARG A 261 -5.52 11.46 1.86
N ALA A 262 -6.53 12.11 2.41
CA ALA A 262 -6.86 12.00 3.81
C ALA A 262 -8.32 11.57 4.00
N LEU A 263 -8.59 10.84 5.09
CA LEU A 263 -9.94 10.42 5.43
C LEU A 263 -10.16 10.50 6.93
N ASN A 264 -11.22 11.20 7.34
CA ASN A 264 -11.74 11.08 8.69
C ASN A 264 -12.64 9.84 8.77
N LEU A 265 -12.09 8.73 9.25
CA LEU A 265 -12.83 7.50 9.53
C LEU A 265 -12.78 7.21 11.04
N PRO A 266 -13.82 7.60 11.80
CA PRO A 266 -13.90 7.31 13.22
C PRO A 266 -13.85 5.80 13.48
N PHE A 267 -12.98 5.39 14.41
CA PHE A 267 -12.91 4.02 14.88
C PHE A 267 -13.04 4.00 16.39
N ARG A 268 -13.99 3.21 16.88
CA ARG A 268 -14.17 2.92 18.30
C ARG A 268 -13.92 1.44 18.50
N SER A 269 -12.88 1.10 19.27
CA SER A 269 -12.70 -0.28 19.72
C SER A 269 -13.89 -0.65 20.59
N CYS A 270 -14.72 -1.60 20.15
CA CYS A 270 -15.79 -2.12 20.98
C CYS A 270 -15.20 -2.92 22.16
N GLY A 271 -15.28 -2.34 23.36
CA GLY A 271 -15.07 -3.00 24.65
C GLY A 271 -13.64 -2.97 25.19
N ASP A 272 -13.39 -2.03 26.10
CA ASP A 272 -12.93 -2.42 27.44
C ASP A 272 -14.08 -3.14 28.16
#